data_AF-K0IJ65-F1
#
_entry.id   AF-K0IJ65-F1
#
_cell.length_a   1.000
_cell.length_b   1.000
_cell.length_c   1.000
_cell.angle_alpha   90.00
_cell.angle_beta   90.00
_cell.angle_gamma   90.00
#
_symmetry.space_group_name_H-M   'P 1'
#
loop_
_entity.id
_entity.type
_entity.pdbx_description
1 polymer ?
#
loop_
_entity_poly.entity_id
_entity_poly.type
_entity_poly.pdbx_seq_one_letter_code
_entity_poly.pdbx_strand_id
1 'polypeptide(L)'
;MLLQSWRFVKYSGVKYGAIAGIIATWSISTTIAASEVELGLPMSTFYSVMGMSFGYEDFVAAAYLGFGLHLVTGTALGAVIGLASVKWIRIMINPYKAVMAGIVAGIAVWLVLFLPVTVLLVQPSIQHIVSLLPEDTQGILSGNSQFIAGIVSSAIVFHMVWGAIFGYISSSLMRIMAFRTSHAVGGMQK
;
A
#
# COMPACT_ATOMS: atom_id res chain seq x y z
N MET A 1 3.86 -36.10 0.41
CA MET A 1 4.57 -35.24 -0.58
C MET A 1 3.74 -34.04 -1.04
N LEU A 2 2.48 -34.20 -1.51
CA LEU A 2 1.63 -33.10 -2.01
C LEU A 2 1.23 -32.04 -0.96
N LEU A 3 0.99 -32.43 0.30
CA LEU A 3 0.67 -31.49 1.38
C LEU A 3 1.87 -30.60 1.78
N GLN A 4 3.10 -31.13 1.70
CA GLN A 4 4.31 -30.37 1.99
C GLN A 4 4.63 -29.36 0.88
N SER A 5 4.48 -29.75 -0.39
CA SER A 5 4.68 -28.82 -1.51
C SER A 5 3.66 -27.67 -1.48
N TRP A 6 2.42 -27.94 -1.08
CA TRP A 6 1.38 -26.91 -1.01
C TRP A 6 1.55 -25.93 0.15
N ARG A 7 2.00 -26.41 1.33
CA ARG A 7 2.38 -25.53 2.47
C ARG A 7 3.56 -24.64 2.13
N PHE A 8 4.55 -25.17 1.42
CA PHE A 8 5.73 -24.42 0.97
C PHE A 8 5.35 -23.28 0.01
N VAL A 9 4.51 -23.56 -1.00
CA VAL A 9 4.07 -22.53 -1.97
C VAL A 9 3.25 -21.42 -1.29
N LYS A 10 2.40 -21.77 -0.32
CA LYS A 10 1.66 -20.78 0.48
C LYS A 10 2.56 -19.86 1.29
N TYR A 11 3.55 -20.44 1.99
CA TYR A 11 4.51 -19.66 2.77
C TYR A 11 5.30 -18.70 1.88
N SER A 12 5.72 -19.16 0.70
CA SER A 12 6.38 -18.32 -0.30
C SER A 12 5.47 -17.18 -0.79
N GLY A 13 4.19 -17.44 -1.04
CA GLY A 13 3.23 -16.41 -1.43
C GLY A 13 3.06 -15.31 -0.38
N VAL A 14 2.90 -15.70 0.89
CA VAL A 14 2.82 -14.76 2.03
C VAL A 14 4.09 -13.92 2.13
N LYS A 15 5.26 -14.57 2.12
CA LYS A 15 6.56 -13.90 2.28
C LYS A 15 6.82 -12.90 1.16
N TYR A 16 6.68 -13.32 -0.10
CA TYR A 16 6.96 -12.44 -1.25
C TYR A 16 5.92 -11.34 -1.40
N GLY A 17 4.65 -11.66 -1.08
CA GLY A 17 3.60 -10.67 -1.00
C GLY A 17 3.90 -9.60 0.05
N ALA A 18 4.32 -9.97 1.25
CA ALA A 18 4.68 -9.02 2.31
C ALA A 18 5.82 -8.09 1.88
N ILE A 19 6.88 -8.65 1.28
CA ILE A 19 8.03 -7.89 0.76
C ILE A 19 7.60 -6.94 -0.36
N ALA A 20 6.77 -7.41 -1.29
CA ALA A 20 6.25 -6.56 -2.35
C ALA A 20 5.35 -5.44 -1.81
N GLY A 21 4.53 -5.75 -0.80
CA GLY A 21 3.63 -4.80 -0.14
C GLY A 21 4.38 -3.67 0.55
N ILE A 22 5.39 -4.00 1.37
CA ILE A 22 6.20 -2.96 2.04
C ILE A 22 6.98 -2.09 1.05
N ILE A 23 7.53 -2.68 -0.02
CA ILE A 23 8.24 -1.93 -1.07
C ILE A 23 7.27 -0.99 -1.79
N ALA A 24 6.12 -1.50 -2.23
CA ALA A 24 5.12 -0.70 -2.93
C ALA A 24 4.61 0.45 -2.05
N THR A 25 4.34 0.20 -0.77
CA THR A 25 3.90 1.22 0.18
C THR A 25 4.97 2.28 0.43
N TRP A 26 6.22 1.87 0.64
CA TRP A 26 7.33 2.81 0.77
C TRP A 26 7.45 3.69 -0.49
N SER A 27 7.38 3.09 -1.69
CA SER A 27 7.46 3.83 -2.94
C SER A 27 6.35 4.87 -3.08
N ILE A 28 5.08 4.50 -2.84
CA ILE A 28 4.00 5.50 -2.94
C ILE A 28 4.09 6.57 -1.86
N SER A 29 4.70 6.26 -0.70
CA SER A 29 4.90 7.25 0.36
C SER A 29 5.77 8.42 -0.10
N THR A 30 6.77 8.14 -0.94
CA THR A 30 7.59 9.21 -1.54
C THR A 30 6.80 10.06 -2.53
N THR A 31 5.90 9.45 -3.30
CA THR A 31 5.04 10.19 -4.24
C THR A 31 4.02 11.05 -3.49
N ILE A 32 3.46 10.54 -2.39
CA ILE A 32 2.55 11.31 -1.52
C ILE A 32 3.29 12.54 -0.97
N ALA A 33 4.49 12.37 -0.42
CA ALA A 33 5.28 13.47 0.10
C ALA A 33 5.61 14.53 -0.99
N ALA A 34 5.89 14.09 -2.21
CA ALA A 34 6.10 15.00 -3.33
C ALA A 34 4.84 15.78 -3.70
N SER A 35 3.67 15.11 -3.73
CA SER A 35 2.39 15.75 -4.01
C SER A 35 1.97 16.74 -2.91
N GLU A 36 2.32 16.49 -1.65
CA GLU A 36 2.10 17.46 -0.57
C GLU A 36 2.86 18.77 -0.83
N VAL A 37 4.15 18.67 -1.19
CA VAL A 37 4.97 19.84 -1.52
C VAL A 37 4.41 20.59 -2.74
N GLU A 38 3.95 19.87 -3.76
CA GLU A 38 3.31 20.45 -4.95
C GLU A 38 2.01 21.20 -4.60
N LEU A 39 1.26 20.71 -3.63
CA LEU A 39 0.03 21.32 -3.13
C LEU A 39 0.27 22.45 -2.11
N GLY A 40 1.52 22.75 -1.78
CA GLY A 40 1.87 23.74 -0.76
C GLY A 40 1.58 23.29 0.67
N LEU A 41 1.42 21.97 0.88
CA LEU A 41 1.22 21.38 2.20
C LEU A 41 2.57 21.05 2.84
N PRO A 42 2.70 21.15 4.18
CA PRO A 42 3.86 20.63 4.88
C PRO A 42 4.07 19.14 4.57
N MET A 43 5.32 18.73 4.44
CA MET A 43 5.65 17.32 4.26
C MET A 43 5.14 16.49 5.43
N SER A 44 4.56 15.34 5.12
CA SER A 44 3.90 14.40 6.05
C SER A 44 2.47 14.76 6.45
N THR A 45 1.85 15.81 5.90
CA THR A 45 0.47 16.21 6.23
C THR A 45 -0.53 15.04 6.14
N PHE A 46 -0.48 14.23 5.08
CA PHE A 46 -1.31 13.04 4.90
C PHE A 46 -1.15 12.04 6.05
N TYR A 47 0.09 11.79 6.47
CA TYR A 47 0.36 10.87 7.57
C TYR A 47 0.00 11.47 8.93
N SER A 48 0.19 12.78 9.12
CA SER A 48 -0.26 13.48 10.32
C SER A 48 -1.78 13.42 10.46
N VAL A 49 -2.53 13.69 9.39
CA VAL A 49 -4.00 13.56 9.37
C VAL A 49 -4.44 12.14 9.76
N MET A 50 -3.75 11.12 9.23
CA MET A 50 -4.01 9.73 9.59
C MET A 50 -3.74 9.46 11.07
N GLY A 51 -2.61 9.90 11.61
CA GLY A 51 -2.27 9.72 13.04
C GLY A 51 -3.19 10.50 13.98
N MET A 52 -3.54 11.74 13.63
CA MET A 52 -4.46 12.59 14.40
C MET A 52 -5.88 12.00 14.45
N SER A 53 -6.28 11.25 13.42
CA SER A 53 -7.56 10.50 13.43
C SER A 53 -7.61 9.40 14.50
N PHE A 54 -6.46 9.03 15.08
CA PHE A 54 -6.35 8.12 16.24
C PHE A 54 -6.10 8.85 17.57
N GLY A 55 -6.25 10.18 17.60
CA GLY A 55 -6.16 11.00 18.82
C GLY A 55 -4.76 11.50 19.18
N TYR A 56 -3.79 11.44 18.26
CA TYR A 56 -2.46 12.02 18.46
C TYR A 56 -2.47 13.50 18.07
N GLU A 57 -2.20 14.41 19.00
CA GLU A 57 -2.31 15.86 18.74
C GLU A 57 -1.03 16.48 18.17
N ASP A 58 0.15 15.93 18.50
CA ASP A 58 1.43 16.43 17.97
C ASP A 58 1.62 16.03 16.49
N PHE A 59 1.89 17.02 15.63
CA PHE A 59 2.00 16.82 14.18
C PHE A 59 3.07 15.78 13.80
N VAL A 60 4.25 15.84 14.43
CA VAL A 60 5.37 14.98 14.06
C VAL A 60 5.15 13.55 14.56
N ALA A 61 4.66 13.39 15.79
CA ALA A 61 4.31 12.09 16.34
C ALA A 61 3.17 11.44 15.55
N ALA A 62 2.14 12.21 15.19
CA ALA A 62 1.04 11.75 14.34
C ALA A 62 1.55 11.31 12.96
N ALA A 63 2.47 12.06 12.35
CA ALA A 63 3.10 11.68 11.08
C ALA A 63 3.81 10.33 11.16
N TYR A 64 4.63 10.10 12.19
CA TYR A 64 5.33 8.82 12.35
C TYR A 64 4.35 7.67 12.59
N LEU A 65 3.30 7.88 13.38
CA LEU A 65 2.26 6.88 13.58
C LEU A 65 1.54 6.56 12.27
N GLY A 66 1.07 7.57 11.54
CA GLY A 66 0.36 7.39 10.27
C GLY A 66 1.23 6.69 9.22
N PHE A 67 2.49 7.09 9.09
CA PHE A 67 3.45 6.44 8.19
C PHE A 67 3.71 4.98 8.58
N GLY A 68 3.90 4.72 9.88
CA GLY A 68 4.07 3.37 10.41
C GLY A 68 2.85 2.49 10.15
N LEU A 69 1.64 2.99 10.40
CA LEU A 69 0.38 2.30 10.11
C LEU A 69 0.23 2.01 8.62
N HIS A 70 0.63 2.93 7.75
CA HIS A 70 0.58 2.72 6.31
C HIS A 70 1.52 1.58 5.89
N LEU A 71 2.77 1.58 6.36
CA LEU A 71 3.74 0.50 6.09
C LEU A 71 3.26 -0.86 6.60
N VAL A 72 2.73 -0.93 7.82
CA VAL A 72 2.19 -2.16 8.42
C VAL A 72 1.01 -2.67 7.60
N THR A 73 0.08 -1.77 7.25
CA THR A 73 -1.11 -2.10 6.45
C THR A 73 -0.70 -2.60 5.06
N GLY A 74 0.22 -1.92 4.38
CA GLY A 74 0.75 -2.33 3.08
C GLY A 74 1.43 -3.70 3.11
N THR A 75 2.22 -3.96 4.16
CA THR A 75 2.87 -5.26 4.38
C THR A 75 1.82 -6.37 4.59
N ALA A 76 0.83 -6.13 5.43
CA ALA A 76 -0.23 -7.08 5.75
C ALA A 76 -1.12 -7.38 4.52
N LEU A 77 -1.54 -6.35 3.80
CA LEU A 77 -2.28 -6.50 2.54
C LEU A 77 -1.47 -7.26 1.50
N GLY A 78 -0.18 -6.91 1.35
CA GLY A 78 0.73 -7.63 0.47
C GLY A 78 0.81 -9.11 0.81
N ALA A 79 0.90 -9.46 2.10
CA ALA A 79 0.91 -10.84 2.56
C ALA A 79 -0.39 -11.59 2.22
N VAL A 80 -1.55 -10.97 2.46
CA VAL A 80 -2.88 -11.53 2.18
C VAL A 80 -3.09 -11.74 0.68
N ILE A 81 -2.80 -10.71 -0.13
CA ILE A 81 -2.93 -10.77 -1.59
C ILE A 81 -1.92 -11.79 -2.15
N GLY A 82 -0.69 -11.81 -1.66
CA GLY A 82 0.32 -12.79 -2.04
C GLY A 82 -0.10 -14.23 -1.75
N LEU A 83 -0.72 -14.48 -0.60
CA LEU A 83 -1.31 -15.78 -0.28
C LEU A 83 -2.44 -16.16 -1.25
N ALA A 84 -3.35 -15.23 -1.54
CA ALA A 84 -4.43 -15.45 -2.50
C ALA A 84 -3.90 -15.72 -3.92
N SER A 85 -2.80 -15.05 -4.28
CA SER A 85 -2.17 -15.12 -5.61
C SER A 85 -1.52 -16.47 -5.91
N VAL A 86 -1.27 -17.30 -4.88
CA VAL A 86 -0.79 -18.69 -5.06
C VAL A 86 -1.72 -19.51 -5.94
N LYS A 87 -3.04 -19.32 -5.83
CA LYS A 87 -4.03 -20.00 -6.68
C LYS A 87 -3.89 -19.61 -8.16
N TRP A 88 -3.35 -18.43 -8.41
CA TRP A 88 -3.22 -17.81 -9.72
C TRP A 88 -1.75 -17.68 -10.15
N ILE A 89 -0.89 -18.59 -9.69
CA ILE A 89 0.56 -18.53 -9.92
C ILE A 89 0.94 -18.36 -11.40
N ARG A 90 0.18 -18.94 -12.33
CA ARG A 90 0.38 -18.79 -13.78
C ARG A 90 0.20 -17.36 -14.29
N ILE A 91 -0.68 -16.59 -13.64
CA ILE A 91 -0.84 -15.15 -13.91
C ILE A 91 0.37 -14.41 -13.34
N MET A 92 0.75 -14.74 -12.11
CA MET A 92 1.82 -14.05 -11.39
C MET A 92 3.21 -14.24 -11.99
N ILE A 93 3.50 -15.34 -12.69
CA ILE A 93 4.79 -15.53 -13.37
C ILE A 93 4.94 -14.64 -14.63
N ASN A 94 3.84 -14.18 -15.22
CA ASN A 94 3.87 -13.24 -16.35
C ASN A 94 3.85 -11.81 -15.79
N PRO A 95 4.92 -11.00 -15.97
CA PRO A 95 5.02 -9.69 -15.35
C PRO A 95 3.91 -8.72 -15.79
N TYR A 96 3.52 -8.74 -17.07
CA TYR A 96 2.48 -7.87 -17.57
C TYR A 96 1.12 -8.20 -16.93
N LYS A 97 0.76 -9.49 -16.91
CA LYS A 97 -0.49 -9.93 -16.28
C LYS A 97 -0.48 -9.71 -14.76
N ALA A 98 0.67 -9.87 -14.12
CA ALA A 98 0.83 -9.61 -12.69
C ALA A 98 0.68 -8.13 -12.35
N VAL A 99 1.21 -7.22 -13.18
CA VAL A 99 1.00 -5.77 -13.03
C VAL A 99 -0.48 -5.43 -13.17
N MET A 100 -1.17 -5.95 -14.20
CA MET A 100 -2.61 -5.75 -14.36
C MET A 100 -3.42 -6.27 -13.17
N ALA A 101 -3.13 -7.48 -12.70
CA ALA A 101 -3.76 -8.05 -11.51
C ALA A 101 -3.47 -7.20 -10.25
N GLY A 102 -2.26 -6.68 -10.15
CA GLY A 102 -1.85 -5.76 -9.09
C GLY A 102 -2.63 -4.45 -9.12
N ILE A 103 -2.80 -3.82 -10.28
CA ILE A 103 -3.62 -2.60 -10.44
C ILE A 103 -5.07 -2.85 -9.97
N VAL A 104 -5.66 -3.98 -10.40
CA VAL A 104 -7.01 -4.37 -9.95
C VAL A 104 -7.05 -4.55 -8.43
N ALA A 105 -6.03 -5.18 -7.84
CA ALA A 105 -5.93 -5.31 -6.39
C ALA A 105 -5.78 -3.94 -5.69
N GLY A 106 -5.01 -3.01 -6.27
CA GLY A 106 -4.88 -1.64 -5.79
C GLY A 106 -6.21 -0.89 -5.77
N ILE A 107 -6.99 -0.97 -6.85
CA ILE A 107 -8.35 -0.40 -6.92
C ILE A 107 -9.24 -1.02 -5.84
N ALA A 108 -9.16 -2.33 -5.63
CA ALA A 108 -9.91 -3.00 -4.59
C ALA A 108 -9.51 -2.52 -3.17
N VAL A 109 -8.21 -2.32 -2.91
CA VAL A 109 -7.73 -1.74 -1.64
C VAL A 109 -8.25 -0.31 -1.46
N TRP A 110 -8.24 0.50 -2.50
CA TRP A 110 -8.81 1.84 -2.46
C TRP A 110 -10.30 1.81 -2.08
N LEU A 111 -11.08 0.96 -2.75
CA LEU A 111 -12.51 0.81 -2.52
C LEU A 111 -12.87 0.27 -1.13
N VAL A 112 -12.18 -0.78 -0.68
CA VAL A 112 -12.59 -1.57 0.49
C VAL A 112 -11.91 -1.11 1.78
N LEU A 113 -10.77 -0.43 1.69
CA LEU A 113 -10.03 0.01 2.86
C LEU A 113 -9.87 1.51 2.93
N PHE A 114 -9.28 2.14 1.90
CA PHE A 114 -9.00 3.57 1.94
C PHE A 114 -10.29 4.40 2.04
N LEU A 115 -11.28 4.15 1.18
CA LEU A 115 -12.55 4.87 1.20
C LEU A 115 -13.28 4.75 2.56
N PRO A 116 -13.51 3.55 3.12
CA PRO A 116 -14.12 3.43 4.45
C PRO A 116 -13.34 4.12 5.55
N VAL A 117 -12.00 3.99 5.57
CA VAL A 117 -11.16 4.68 6.56
C VAL A 117 -11.32 6.19 6.46
N THR A 118 -11.29 6.75 5.25
CA THR A 118 -11.44 8.20 5.10
C THR A 118 -12.83 8.69 5.50
N VAL A 119 -13.90 8.02 5.08
CA VAL A 119 -15.27 8.45 5.36
C VAL A 119 -15.64 8.24 6.83
N LEU A 120 -15.17 7.15 7.46
CA LEU A 120 -15.58 6.78 8.82
C LEU A 120 -14.66 7.30 9.91
N LEU A 121 -13.38 7.57 9.63
CA LEU A 121 -12.41 8.03 10.64
C LEU A 121 -11.93 9.46 10.38
N VAL A 122 -11.50 9.76 9.15
CA VAL A 122 -10.88 11.05 8.84
C VAL A 122 -11.92 12.17 8.72
N GLN A 123 -12.98 11.96 7.94
CA GLN A 123 -14.00 13.00 7.69
C GLN A 123 -14.70 13.48 8.97
N PRO A 124 -15.14 12.60 9.91
CA PRO A 124 -15.76 13.06 11.15
C PRO A 124 -14.79 13.86 12.03
N SER A 125 -13.49 13.60 11.92
CA SER A 125 -12.45 14.21 12.73
C SER A 125 -11.85 15.48 12.10
N ILE A 126 -12.25 15.84 10.89
CA ILE A 126 -11.50 16.80 10.07
C ILE A 126 -11.42 18.20 10.68
N GLN A 127 -12.48 18.68 11.33
CA GLN A 127 -12.48 20.01 11.95
C GLN A 127 -11.46 20.09 13.10
N HIS A 128 -11.40 19.03 13.91
CA HIS A 128 -10.43 18.92 14.99
C HIS A 128 -9.01 18.78 14.42
N ILE A 129 -8.80 17.90 13.44
CA ILE A 129 -7.51 17.71 12.77
C ILE A 129 -6.99 19.03 12.21
N VAL A 130 -7.82 19.79 11.48
CA VAL A 130 -7.43 21.08 10.89
C VAL A 130 -6.96 22.07 11.97
N SER A 131 -7.59 22.10 13.15
CA SER A 131 -7.16 22.98 14.25
C SER A 131 -5.78 22.63 14.84
N LEU A 132 -5.32 21.40 14.65
CA LEU A 132 -4.02 20.89 15.12
C LEU A 132 -2.92 21.04 14.06
N LEU A 133 -3.28 21.38 12.82
CA LEU A 133 -2.32 21.57 11.75
C LEU A 133 -1.68 22.96 11.82
N PRO A 134 -0.45 23.12 11.28
CA PRO A 134 0.21 24.41 11.14
C PRO A 134 -0.70 25.47 10.49
N GLU A 135 -0.64 26.73 10.94
CA GLU A 135 -1.56 27.82 10.55
C GLU A 135 -1.64 28.04 9.02
N ASP A 136 -0.50 27.91 8.33
CA ASP A 136 -0.39 27.99 6.87
C ASP A 136 -1.19 26.90 6.13
N THR A 137 -1.40 25.75 6.79
CA THR A 137 -2.09 24.58 6.26
C THR A 137 -3.61 24.67 6.50
N GLN A 138 -4.02 25.38 7.57
CA GLN A 138 -5.42 25.50 7.95
C GLN A 138 -6.25 26.16 6.85
N GLY A 139 -5.74 27.19 6.19
CA GLY A 139 -6.44 27.87 5.09
C GLY A 139 -6.69 26.98 3.87
N ILE A 140 -5.82 26.00 3.61
CA ILE A 140 -5.92 25.06 2.49
C ILE A 140 -6.93 23.94 2.79
N LEU A 141 -6.96 23.48 4.05
CA LEU A 141 -7.76 22.32 4.48
C LEU A 141 -9.08 22.68 5.17
N SER A 142 -9.25 23.91 5.64
CA SER A 142 -10.46 24.36 6.34
C SER A 142 -11.64 24.49 5.38
N GLY A 143 -12.71 23.75 5.67
CA GLY A 143 -14.05 24.01 5.12
C GLY A 143 -14.31 23.63 3.67
N ASN A 144 -13.33 23.12 2.92
CA ASN A 144 -13.54 22.73 1.53
C ASN A 144 -13.80 21.22 1.39
N SER A 145 -15.05 20.79 1.64
CA SER A 145 -15.49 19.41 1.42
C SER A 145 -15.20 18.91 -0.01
N GLN A 146 -15.17 19.82 -0.98
CA GLN A 146 -14.82 19.54 -2.37
C GLN A 146 -13.31 19.30 -2.55
N PHE A 147 -12.44 19.97 -1.78
CA PHE A 147 -11.00 19.69 -1.75
C PHE A 147 -10.72 18.29 -1.19
N ILE A 148 -11.34 17.94 -0.05
CA ILE A 148 -11.23 16.60 0.54
C ILE A 148 -11.76 15.54 -0.43
N ALA A 149 -12.92 15.77 -1.05
CA ALA A 149 -13.47 14.88 -2.07
C ALA A 149 -12.53 14.73 -3.27
N GLY A 150 -11.84 15.81 -3.67
CA GLY A 150 -10.81 15.82 -4.70
C GLY A 150 -9.61 14.92 -4.35
N ILE A 151 -9.06 15.04 -3.14
CA ILE A 151 -7.98 14.18 -2.64
C ILE A 151 -8.42 12.72 -2.59
N VAL A 152 -9.61 12.45 -2.07
CA VAL A 152 -10.13 11.08 -1.95
C VAL A 152 -10.31 10.43 -3.33
N SER A 153 -10.80 11.21 -4.30
CA SER A 153 -11.01 10.75 -5.67
C SER A 153 -9.69 10.54 -6.40
N SER A 154 -8.71 11.45 -6.25
CA SER A 154 -7.40 11.33 -6.88
C SER A 154 -6.54 10.22 -6.25
N ALA A 155 -6.80 9.85 -4.99
CA ALA A 155 -6.12 8.76 -4.29
C ALA A 155 -6.22 7.40 -5.00
N ILE A 156 -7.21 7.18 -5.87
CA ILE A 156 -7.30 5.95 -6.68
C ILE A 156 -6.04 5.74 -7.54
N VAL A 157 -5.45 6.81 -8.06
CA VAL A 157 -4.26 6.75 -8.91
C VAL A 157 -3.06 6.23 -8.11
N PHE A 158 -2.87 6.72 -6.88
CA PHE A 158 -1.81 6.23 -6.00
C PHE A 158 -1.97 4.74 -5.68
N HIS A 159 -3.20 4.27 -5.50
CA HIS A 159 -3.48 2.86 -5.25
C HIS A 159 -3.28 2.00 -6.50
N MET A 160 -3.59 2.51 -7.69
CA MET A 160 -3.26 1.84 -8.95
C MET A 160 -1.74 1.71 -9.12
N VAL A 161 -0.98 2.77 -8.83
CA VAL A 161 0.49 2.75 -8.87
C VAL A 161 1.06 1.78 -7.84
N TRP A 162 0.55 1.80 -6.60
CA TRP A 162 0.89 0.81 -5.57
C TRP A 162 0.66 -0.61 -6.08
N GLY A 163 -0.50 -0.87 -6.68
CA GLY A 163 -0.88 -2.15 -7.23
C GLY A 163 0.07 -2.60 -8.35
N ALA A 164 0.43 -1.69 -9.26
CA ALA A 164 1.37 -1.97 -10.33
C ALA A 164 2.76 -2.37 -9.79
N ILE A 165 3.29 -1.61 -8.83
CA ILE A 165 4.58 -1.91 -8.18
C ILE A 165 4.50 -3.25 -7.45
N PHE A 166 3.46 -3.47 -6.65
CA PHE A 166 3.23 -4.72 -5.93
C PHE A 166 3.20 -5.92 -6.88
N GLY A 167 2.44 -5.83 -7.98
CA GLY A 167 2.32 -6.89 -8.98
C GLY A 167 3.65 -7.19 -9.66
N TYR A 168 4.41 -6.16 -10.04
CA TYR A 168 5.73 -6.30 -10.65
C TYR A 168 6.74 -6.96 -9.70
N ILE A 169 6.84 -6.49 -8.46
CA ILE A 169 7.79 -7.01 -7.47
C ILE A 169 7.43 -8.45 -7.09
N SER A 170 6.15 -8.72 -6.80
CA SER A 170 5.67 -10.08 -6.50
C SER A 170 6.00 -11.06 -7.62
N SER A 171 5.72 -10.67 -8.87
CA SER A 171 6.03 -11.46 -10.05
C SER A 171 7.53 -11.75 -10.17
N SER A 172 8.37 -10.74 -9.94
CA SER A 172 9.82 -10.86 -10.02
C SER A 172 10.38 -11.81 -8.96
N LEU A 173 9.93 -11.69 -7.71
CA LEU A 173 10.32 -12.59 -6.62
C LEU A 173 9.90 -14.04 -6.89
N MET A 174 8.68 -14.25 -7.41
CA MET A 174 8.19 -15.58 -7.77
C MET A 174 8.98 -16.21 -8.91
N ARG A 175 9.37 -15.44 -9.94
CA ARG A 175 10.23 -15.94 -11.02
C ARG A 175 11.63 -16.32 -10.52
N ILE A 176 12.22 -15.50 -9.66
CA ILE A 176 13.53 -15.79 -9.05
C ILE A 176 13.47 -17.09 -8.25
N MET A 177 12.42 -17.30 -7.47
CA MET A 177 12.20 -18.57 -6.76
C MET A 177 12.11 -19.75 -7.73
N ALA A 178 11.25 -19.66 -8.75
CA ALA A 178 11.05 -20.75 -9.71
C ALA A 178 12.36 -21.14 -10.42
N PHE A 179 13.18 -20.15 -10.80
CA PHE A 179 14.50 -20.36 -11.38
C PHE A 179 15.47 -21.06 -10.42
N ARG A 180 15.52 -20.62 -9.15
CA ARG A 180 16.38 -21.25 -8.13
C ARG A 180 15.98 -22.70 -7.86
N THR A 181 14.69 -22.99 -7.80
CA THR A 181 14.20 -24.36 -7.56
C THR A 181 14.51 -25.29 -8.73
N SER A 182 14.38 -24.82 -9.99
CA SER A 182 14.70 -25.66 -11.16
C SER A 182 16.20 -25.98 -11.25
N HIS A 183 17.09 -25.04 -10.92
CA HIS A 183 18.54 -25.25 -10.95
C HIS A 183 19.02 -26.16 -9.81
N ALA A 184 18.47 -26.02 -8.61
CA ALA A 184 18.81 -26.89 -7.49
C ALA A 184 18.46 -28.37 -7.79
N VAL A 185 17.31 -28.62 -8.43
CA VAL A 185 16.89 -29.98 -8.82
C VAL A 185 17.75 -30.52 -9.97
N GLY A 186 18.05 -29.71 -10.98
CA GLY A 186 18.91 -30.13 -12.11
C GLY A 186 20.37 -30.38 -11.74
N GLY A 187 20.88 -29.72 -10.69
CA GLY A 187 22.23 -29.93 -10.17
C GLY A 187 22.41 -31.20 -9.34
N MET A 188 21.34 -31.76 -8.77
CA MET A 188 21.36 -33.03 -8.03
C MET A 188 21.23 -34.27 -8.93
N GLN A 189 20.95 -34.09 -10.22
CA GLN A 189 20.81 -35.16 -11.21
C GLN A 189 22.07 -35.35 -12.06
N LYS A 190 23.16 -34.64 -11.75
CA LYS A 190 24.50 -34.82 -12.30
C LYS A 190 25.41 -35.37 -11.21
#